data_AF-W1EYA3-F1
#
_entry.id   AF-W1EYA3-F1
#
_cell.length_a   1.000
_cell.length_b   1.000
_cell.length_c   1.000
_cell.angle_alpha   90.00
_cell.angle_beta   90.00
_cell.angle_gamma   90.00
#
_symmetry.space_group_name_H-M   'P 1'
#
loop_
_entity.id
_entity.type
_entity.pdbx_description
1 polymer ?
#
loop_
_entity_poly.entity_id
_entity_poly.type
_entity_poly.pdbx_seq_one_letter_code
_entity_poly.pdbx_strand_id
1 'polypeptide(L)'
;MCIIKNQKRLAEINHAHLQSMASLLEEGQRQKTFKKDIDPLQININIAALGAYYLINQYTLGMVYHISMVSPEALEARRRVIKETILSWLLVNPARG
;
A
#
# COMPACT_ATOMS: atom_id res chain seq x y z
N MET A 1 22.75 0.21 -18.12
CA MET A 1 23.23 1.52 -17.62
C MET A 1 22.32 2.64 -18.15
N CYS A 2 21.26 3.01 -17.42
CA CYS A 2 20.55 4.30 -17.57
C CYS A 2 19.54 4.54 -16.42
N ILE A 3 19.97 4.47 -15.15
CA ILE A 3 19.10 4.82 -14.00
C ILE A 3 19.36 6.27 -13.51
N ILE A 4 20.43 6.92 -13.98
CA ILE A 4 20.97 8.13 -13.31
C ILE A 4 20.34 9.45 -13.80
N LYS A 5 19.64 9.50 -14.94
CA LYS A 5 19.18 10.78 -15.52
C LYS A 5 17.92 11.41 -14.88
N ASN A 6 17.30 10.80 -13.85
CA ASN A 6 16.04 11.31 -13.28
C ASN A 6 15.96 11.34 -11.74
N GLN A 7 17.11 11.28 -11.04
CA GLN A 7 17.13 11.21 -9.56
C GLN A 7 16.39 12.37 -8.86
N LYS A 8 16.52 13.62 -9.36
CA LYS A 8 15.89 14.78 -8.72
C LYS A 8 14.36 14.72 -8.79
N ARG A 9 13.81 14.46 -9.99
CA ARG A 9 12.37 14.34 -10.20
C ARG A 9 11.76 13.15 -9.43
N LEU A 10 12.48 12.02 -9.38
CA LEU A 10 12.05 10.85 -8.60
C LEU A 10 12.08 11.14 -7.09
N ALA A 11 13.11 11.84 -6.61
CA ALA A 11 13.19 12.25 -5.21
C ALA A 11 12.06 13.23 -4.84
N GLU A 12 11.76 14.21 -5.69
CA GLU A 12 10.69 15.18 -5.50
C GLU A 12 9.30 14.52 -5.44
N ILE A 13 9.00 13.63 -6.39
CA ILE A 13 7.72 12.88 -6.42
C ILE A 13 7.58 11.99 -5.18
N ASN A 14 8.64 11.27 -4.82
CA ASN A 14 8.65 10.43 -3.62
C ASN A 14 8.44 11.27 -2.35
N HIS A 15 9.05 12.45 -2.28
CA HIS A 15 8.90 13.36 -1.15
C HIS A 15 7.48 13.90 -1.03
N ALA A 16 6.89 14.39 -2.12
CA ALA A 16 5.50 14.90 -2.13
C ALA A 16 4.48 13.82 -1.75
N HIS A 17 4.69 12.58 -2.21
CA HIS A 17 3.84 11.45 -1.87
C HIS A 17 3.95 11.07 -0.38
N LEU A 18 5.17 11.02 0.16
CA LEU A 18 5.40 10.74 1.57
C LEU A 18 4.81 11.85 2.47
N GLN A 19 4.94 13.12 2.08
CA GLN A 19 4.32 14.23 2.80
C GLN A 19 2.80 14.13 2.81
N SER A 20 2.19 13.79 1.67
CA SER A 20 0.74 13.60 1.58
C SER A 20 0.26 12.47 2.50
N MET A 21 0.99 11.34 2.53
CA MET A 21 0.69 10.24 3.45
C MET A 21 0.85 10.67 4.92
N ALA A 22 1.90 11.43 5.24
CA ALA A 22 2.12 11.93 6.60
C ALA A 22 0.96 12.82 7.06
N SER A 23 0.53 13.79 6.25
CA SER A 23 -0.61 14.66 6.58
C SER A 23 -1.92 13.88 6.79
N LEU A 24 -2.18 12.84 5.99
CA LEU A 24 -3.36 11.98 6.17
C LEU A 24 -3.31 11.20 7.49
N LEU A 25 -2.13 10.71 7.88
CA LEU A 25 -1.96 10.00 9.14
C LEU A 25 -2.09 10.92 10.34
N GLU A 26 -1.48 12.11 10.29
CA GLU A 26 -1.60 13.13 11.34
C GLU A 26 -3.07 13.51 11.56
N GLU A 27 -3.83 13.71 10.49
CA GLU A 27 -5.26 14.00 10.56
C GLU A 27 -6.04 12.85 11.20
N GLY A 28 -5.84 11.61 10.73
CA GLY A 28 -6.52 10.45 11.28
C GLY A 28 -6.14 10.16 12.74
N GLN A 29 -4.91 10.48 13.15
CA GLN A 29 -4.47 10.41 14.54
C GLN A 29 -5.14 11.47 15.40
N ARG A 30 -5.28 12.71 14.90
CA ARG A 30 -6.01 13.79 15.59
C ARG A 30 -7.48 13.40 15.83
N GLN A 31 -8.08 12.70 14.88
CA GLN A 31 -9.44 12.17 14.99
C GLN A 31 -9.56 10.87 15.80
N LYS A 32 -8.43 10.33 16.30
CA LYS A 32 -8.34 9.02 16.99
C LYS A 32 -8.82 7.82 16.14
N THR A 33 -8.84 7.99 14.82
CA THR A 33 -9.19 6.94 13.86
C THR A 33 -7.99 6.02 13.58
N PHE A 34 -6.79 6.60 13.49
CA PHE A 34 -5.55 5.85 13.26
C PHE A 34 -4.67 5.74 14.49
N LYS A 35 -3.93 4.63 14.58
CA LYS A 35 -2.91 4.39 15.59
C LYS A 35 -1.82 5.46 15.54
N LYS A 36 -1.24 5.74 16.70
CA LYS A 36 -0.02 6.54 16.81
C LYS A 36 1.19 5.75 16.30
N ASP A 37 2.28 6.46 16.01
CA ASP A 37 3.59 5.89 15.71
C ASP A 37 3.64 5.00 14.45
N ILE A 38 2.82 5.33 13.44
CA ILE A 38 2.90 4.69 12.13
C ILE A 38 3.83 5.50 11.22
N ASP A 39 4.87 4.84 10.70
CA ASP A 39 5.77 5.41 9.69
C ASP A 39 5.09 5.46 8.29
N PRO A 40 4.90 6.66 7.70
CA PRO A 40 4.36 6.81 6.34
C PRO A 40 5.12 6.00 5.29
N LEU A 41 6.44 5.85 5.43
CA LEU A 41 7.26 5.09 4.48
C LEU A 41 6.87 3.61 4.46
N GLN A 42 6.64 3.01 5.63
CA GLN A 42 6.28 1.61 5.75
C GLN A 42 4.91 1.30 5.13
N ILE A 43 3.96 2.24 5.20
CA ILE A 43 2.66 2.10 4.52
C ILE A 43 2.85 2.02 3.02
N ASN A 44 3.65 2.93 2.46
CA ASN A 44 3.90 2.99 1.03
C ASN A 44 4.61 1.73 0.52
N ILE A 45 5.62 1.28 1.27
CA ILE A 45 6.33 0.03 0.97
C ILE A 45 5.35 -1.16 1.01
N ASN A 46 4.48 -1.25 2.01
CA ASN A 46 3.53 -2.36 2.13
C ASN A 46 2.48 -2.38 1.00
N ILE A 47 1.91 -1.23 0.65
CA ILE A 47 0.97 -1.13 -0.48
C ILE A 47 1.65 -1.59 -1.78
N ALA A 48 2.86 -1.09 -2.03
CA ALA A 48 3.64 -1.47 -3.20
C ALA A 48 3.99 -2.96 -3.19
N ALA A 49 4.46 -3.51 -2.06
CA ALA A 49 4.83 -4.92 -1.92
C ALA A 49 3.63 -5.84 -2.17
N LEU A 50 2.47 -5.54 -1.59
CA LEU A 50 1.26 -6.33 -1.77
C LEU A 50 0.75 -6.33 -3.22
N GLY A 51 0.82 -5.19 -3.90
CA GLY A 51 0.46 -5.08 -5.32
C GLY A 51 1.47 -5.76 -6.24
N ALA A 52 2.75 -5.43 -6.06
CA ALA A 52 3.85 -5.93 -6.88
C ALA A 52 4.00 -7.45 -6.77
N TYR A 53 3.94 -8.02 -5.55
CA TYR A 53 4.00 -9.47 -5.37
C TYR A 53 2.91 -10.18 -6.18
N TYR A 54 1.68 -9.66 -6.12
CA TYR A 54 0.53 -10.25 -6.82
C TYR A 54 0.69 -10.18 -8.34
N LEU A 55 1.12 -9.03 -8.86
CA LEU A 55 1.23 -8.81 -10.31
C LEU A 55 2.47 -9.48 -10.93
N ILE A 56 3.62 -9.42 -10.26
CA ILE A 56 4.86 -10.08 -10.73
C ILE A 56 4.65 -11.59 -10.76
N ASN A 57 3.91 -12.15 -9.81
CA ASN A 57 3.63 -13.59 -9.73
C ASN A 57 2.29 -13.99 -10.34
N GLN A 58 1.65 -13.13 -11.15
CA GLN A 58 0.29 -13.40 -11.66
C GLN A 58 0.18 -14.72 -12.43
N TYR A 59 1.20 -15.07 -13.22
CA TYR A 59 1.20 -16.31 -14.01
C TYR A 59 1.42 -17.53 -13.12
N THR A 60 2.40 -17.47 -12.20
CA THR A 60 2.69 -18.53 -11.24
C THR A 60 1.49 -18.82 -10.35
N LEU A 61 0.92 -17.77 -9.71
CA LEU A 61 -0.25 -17.92 -8.85
C LEU A 61 -1.48 -18.35 -9.65
N GLY A 62 -1.65 -17.85 -10.88
CA GLY A 62 -2.76 -18.25 -11.73
C GLY A 62 -2.72 -19.73 -12.12
N MET A 63 -1.52 -20.28 -12.38
CA MET A 63 -1.34 -21.71 -12.58
C MET A 63 -1.63 -22.52 -11.30
N VAL A 64 -1.15 -22.06 -10.15
CA VAL A 64 -1.29 -22.75 -8.86
C VAL A 64 -2.75 -22.80 -8.38
N TYR A 65 -3.47 -21.70 -8.51
CA TYR A 65 -4.85 -21.56 -8.03
C TYR A 65 -5.90 -21.78 -9.12
N HIS A 66 -5.49 -22.08 -10.35
CA HIS A 66 -6.36 -22.30 -11.50
C HIS A 66 -7.35 -21.16 -11.77
N ILE A 67 -6.92 -19.92 -11.57
CA ILE A 67 -7.72 -18.70 -11.80
C ILE A 67 -6.93 -17.64 -12.56
N SER A 68 -7.63 -16.77 -13.29
CA SER A 68 -7.00 -15.57 -13.84
C SER A 68 -6.80 -14.53 -12.74
N MET A 69 -5.54 -14.27 -12.39
CA MET A 69 -5.18 -13.30 -11.36
C MET A 69 -5.49 -11.84 -11.78
N VAL A 70 -5.64 -11.57 -13.08
CA VAL A 70 -5.82 -10.22 -13.64
C VAL A 70 -7.16 -10.02 -14.35
N SER A 71 -8.13 -10.93 -14.13
CA SER A 71 -9.52 -10.63 -14.48
C SER A 71 -10.01 -9.40 -13.70
N PRO A 72 -10.95 -8.60 -14.25
CA PRO A 72 -11.51 -7.45 -13.54
C PRO A 72 -12.00 -7.81 -12.14
N GLU A 73 -12.64 -8.97 -11.97
CA GLU A 73 -13.15 -9.47 -10.70
C GLU A 73 -12.02 -9.80 -9.73
N ALA A 74 -10.96 -10.48 -10.19
CA ALA A 74 -9.81 -10.81 -9.35
C ALA A 74 -9.03 -9.56 -8.91
N LEU A 75 -8.89 -8.57 -9.79
CA LEU A 75 -8.26 -7.29 -9.45
C LEU A 75 -9.08 -6.51 -8.43
N GLU A 76 -10.41 -6.48 -8.56
CA GLU A 76 -11.28 -5.84 -7.57
C GLU A 76 -11.24 -6.56 -6.22
N ALA A 77 -11.25 -7.90 -6.22
CA ALA A 77 -11.07 -8.70 -5.01
C ALA A 77 -9.70 -8.42 -4.37
N ARG A 78 -8.62 -8.39 -5.16
CA ARG A 78 -7.28 -8.08 -4.66
C ARG A 78 -7.19 -6.67 -4.08
N ARG A 79 -7.75 -5.68 -4.77
CA ARG A 79 -7.81 -4.29 -4.30
C ARG A 79 -8.54 -4.19 -2.96
N ARG A 80 -9.65 -4.92 -2.79
CA ARG A 80 -10.40 -4.98 -1.53
C ARG A 80 -9.52 -5.53 -0.39
N VAL A 81 -8.87 -6.67 -0.61
CA VAL A 81 -8.00 -7.31 0.39
C VAL A 81 -6.83 -6.42 0.78
N ILE A 82 -6.20 -5.74 -0.18
CA ILE A 82 -5.09 -4.80 0.11
C ILE A 82 -5.61 -3.65 1.00
N LYS A 83 -6.74 -3.03 0.65
CA LYS A 83 -7.33 -1.97 1.47
C LYS A 83 -7.65 -2.45 2.88
N GLU A 84 -8.32 -3.60 3.03
CA GLU A 84 -8.68 -4.16 4.33
C GLU A 84 -7.45 -4.48 5.18
N THR A 85 -6.42 -5.04 4.58
CA THR A 85 -5.13 -5.33 5.25
C THR A 85 -4.50 -4.06 5.79
N ILE A 86 -4.35 -3.04 4.94
CA ILE A 86 -3.73 -1.77 5.33
C ILE A 86 -4.58 -1.05 6.38
N LEU A 87 -5.90 -0.95 6.17
CA LEU A 87 -6.78 -0.29 7.14
C LEU A 87 -6.81 -1.02 8.49
N SER A 88 -6.82 -2.35 8.52
CA SER A 88 -6.77 -3.12 9.77
C SER A 88 -5.46 -2.88 10.54
N TRP A 89 -4.37 -2.66 9.83
CA TRP A 89 -3.12 -2.26 10.44
C TRP A 89 -3.18 -0.83 10.99
N LEU A 90 -3.81 0.11 10.28
CA LEU A 90 -3.83 1.53 10.66
C LEU A 90 -4.88 1.90 11.72
N LEU A 91 -6.06 1.29 11.68
CA LEU A 91 -7.21 1.67 12.50
C LEU A 91 -7.00 1.33 13.98
N VAL A 92 -7.39 2.25 14.87
CA VAL A 92 -7.47 1.97 16.31
C VAL A 92 -8.54 0.90 16.53
N ASN A 93 -8.16 -0.23 17.15
CA ASN A 93 -9.12 -1.27 17.51
C ASN A 93 -9.72 -0.93 18.88
N PRO A 94 -11.05 -0.71 19.00
CA PRO A 94 -11.68 -0.39 20.28
C PRO A 94 -11.52 -1.51 21.34
N ALA A 95 -11.18 -2.74 20.95
CA ALA A 95 -10.95 -3.85 21.88
C ALA A 95 -9.54 -3.87 22.54
N ARG A 96 -8.67 -2.90 22.25
CA ARG A 96 -7.33 -2.77 22.87
C ARG A 96 -7.12 -1.39 23.52
N GLY A 97 -8.20 -0.78 24.02
CA GLY A 97 -8.16 0.45 24.82
C GLY A 97 -8.23 0.14 26.31
#